data_AF-A0A1I7W6E5-F1
#
_entry.id   AF-A0A1I7W6E5-F1
#
_cell.length_a   1.000
_cell.length_b   1.000
_cell.length_c   1.000
_cell.angle_alpha   90.00
_cell.angle_beta   90.00
_cell.angle_gamma   90.00
#
_symmetry.space_group_name_H-M   'P 1'
#
loop_
_entity.id
_entity.type
_entity.pdbx_description
1 polymer ?
#
loop_
_entity_poly.entity_id
_entity_poly.type
_entity_poly.pdbx_seq_one_letter_code
_entity_poly.pdbx_strand_id
1 'polypeptide(L)'
;MQDLFCENRITGEVLIFNSCDINDEEILTIVGKLLGATEATNFWMFGHRSRNFHFKKEFVQSASEKKLKGLGFPGKCDFFDDDLSATEYVFVPLERCHISECALRRFLEDLFECRRDIVNIYVTLQKKIDVDRLLNNLPSIEKTSEREWNLRNIRGSPVLSTYYSTSHLTIVNINRRRK
;
A
#
# COMPACT_ATOMS: atom_id res chain seq x y z
N MET A 1 18.99 -9.80 39.99
CA MET A 1 18.04 -8.67 39.79
C MET A 1 17.58 -8.71 38.33
N GLN A 2 16.97 -9.83 37.98
CA GLN A 2 16.27 -10.10 36.73
C GLN A 2 14.80 -10.23 37.12
N ASP A 3 13.91 -9.86 36.22
CA ASP A 3 12.45 -9.78 36.33
C ASP A 3 11.89 -8.43 36.79
N LEU A 4 11.27 -7.71 35.83
CA LEU A 4 10.03 -6.93 35.97
C LEU A 4 9.71 -6.00 34.78
N PHE A 5 10.31 -6.17 33.60
CA PHE A 5 9.60 -5.76 32.38
C PHE A 5 8.58 -6.84 32.06
N CYS A 6 7.46 -6.82 32.79
CA CYS A 6 6.26 -7.50 32.36
C CYS A 6 6.05 -7.21 30.88
N GLU A 7 5.71 -8.28 30.19
CA GLU A 7 5.31 -8.41 28.80
C GLU A 7 4.10 -7.52 28.50
N ASN A 8 4.27 -6.21 28.59
CA ASN A 8 3.31 -5.22 28.13
C ASN A 8 3.39 -5.18 26.60
N ARG A 9 3.08 -6.31 25.97
CA ARG A 9 2.77 -6.34 24.54
C ARG A 9 1.59 -5.42 24.34
N ILE A 10 1.81 -4.35 23.60
CA ILE A 10 0.73 -3.44 23.24
C ILE A 10 -0.12 -4.18 22.20
N THR A 11 -1.30 -4.64 22.63
CA THR A 11 -2.28 -5.35 21.80
C THR A 11 -3.08 -4.33 20.98
N GLY A 12 -2.44 -3.72 19.99
CA GLY A 12 -3.10 -2.84 19.03
C GLY A 12 -3.08 -3.47 17.65
N GLU A 13 -4.22 -3.55 16.97
CA GLU A 13 -4.29 -4.02 15.58
C GLU A 13 -3.77 -2.96 14.59
N VAL A 14 -3.88 -1.68 14.98
CA VAL A 14 -3.54 -0.53 14.15
C VAL A 14 -2.56 0.38 14.90
N LEU A 15 -1.43 0.67 14.27
CA LEU A 15 -0.48 1.66 14.71
C LEU A 15 -0.60 2.90 13.82
N ILE A 16 -1.04 4.01 14.41
CA ILE A 16 -1.10 5.31 13.75
C ILE A 16 0.00 6.20 14.31
N PHE A 17 0.84 6.73 13.43
CA PHE A 17 1.91 7.65 13.79
C PHE A 17 1.72 8.99 13.08
N ASN A 18 1.60 10.07 13.85
CA ASN A 18 1.59 11.41 13.29
C ASN A 18 2.99 12.01 13.44
N SER A 19 3.61 12.45 12.35
CA SER A 19 4.97 12.99 12.40
C SER A 19 5.03 14.23 13.29
N CYS A 20 5.79 14.16 14.37
CA CYS A 20 6.11 15.29 15.25
C CYS A 20 7.35 16.06 14.72
N ASP A 21 7.71 17.17 15.38
CA ASP A 21 8.94 17.94 15.12
C ASP A 21 10.21 17.21 15.64
N ILE A 22 10.41 15.97 15.19
CA ILE A 22 11.56 15.10 15.49
C ILE A 22 12.32 14.88 14.17
N ASN A 23 13.62 14.58 14.22
CA ASN A 23 14.38 14.29 13.00
C ASN A 23 13.97 12.96 12.35
N ASP A 24 14.22 12.83 11.05
CA ASP A 24 13.73 11.71 10.22
C ASP A 24 14.26 10.35 10.69
N GLU A 25 15.54 10.26 11.10
CA GLU A 25 16.16 9.01 11.56
C GLU A 25 15.59 8.56 12.91
N GLU A 26 15.34 9.50 13.82
CA GLU A 26 14.69 9.24 15.10
C GLU A 26 13.25 8.77 14.90
N ILE A 27 12.50 9.36 13.96
CA ILE A 27 11.13 8.91 13.64
C ILE A 27 11.13 7.46 13.16
N LEU A 28 11.98 7.12 12.19
CA LEU A 28 12.06 5.74 11.68
C LEU A 28 12.47 4.75 12.77
N THR A 29 13.40 5.15 13.64
CA THR A 29 13.82 4.35 14.80
C THR A 29 12.67 4.12 15.77
N ILE A 30 11.89 5.16 16.09
CA ILE A 30 10.73 5.08 16.97
C ILE A 30 9.67 4.17 16.35
N VAL A 31 9.33 4.35 15.07
CA VAL A 31 8.36 3.51 14.37
C VAL A 31 8.81 2.06 14.35
N GLY A 32 10.08 1.78 14.05
CA GLY A 32 10.63 0.42 14.08
C GLY A 32 10.51 -0.23 15.46
N LYS A 33 10.80 0.51 16.53
CA LYS A 33 10.62 0.04 17.92
C LYS A 33 9.15 -0.21 18.25
N LEU A 34 8.24 0.67 17.82
CA LEU A 34 6.80 0.52 18.06
C LEU A 34 6.22 -0.69 17.31
N LEU A 35 6.59 -0.90 16.04
CA LEU A 35 6.24 -2.10 15.28
C LEU A 35 6.89 -3.37 15.89
N GLY A 36 8.08 -3.22 16.48
CA GLY A 36 8.75 -4.26 17.25
C GLY A 36 7.96 -4.70 18.49
N ALA A 37 7.42 -3.72 19.21
CA ALA A 37 6.77 -3.88 20.52
C ALA A 37 5.25 -4.11 20.47
N THR A 38 4.64 -4.02 19.27
CA THR A 38 3.20 -4.18 19.06
C THR A 38 2.89 -5.42 18.22
N GLU A 39 1.65 -5.90 18.33
CA GLU A 39 1.08 -6.91 17.42
C GLU A 39 0.31 -6.26 16.25
N ALA A 40 0.67 -5.02 15.91
CA ALA A 40 -0.01 -4.27 14.87
C ALA A 40 0.04 -5.03 13.54
N THR A 41 -1.11 -5.14 12.89
CA THR A 41 -1.23 -5.66 11.53
C THR A 41 -1.44 -4.53 10.52
N ASN A 42 -1.66 -3.30 10.98
CA ASN A 42 -1.79 -2.13 10.11
C ASN A 42 -0.91 -1.00 10.63
N PHE A 43 -0.16 -0.36 9.72
CA PHE A 43 0.64 0.83 10.02
C PHE A 43 0.24 1.99 9.11
N TRP A 44 -0.07 3.13 9.74
CA TRP A 44 -0.38 4.37 9.05
C TRP A 44 0.47 5.51 9.60
N MET A 45 1.26 6.12 8.74
CA MET A 45 1.94 7.35 9.07
C MET A 45 1.27 8.53 8.36
N PHE A 46 1.04 9.61 9.10
CA PHE A 46 0.47 10.85 8.59
C PHE A 46 1.36 12.05 8.94
N GLY A 47 1.15 13.15 8.22
CA GLY A 47 1.83 14.42 8.46
C GLY A 47 2.35 15.08 7.18
N HIS A 48 2.48 16.40 7.20
CA HIS A 48 2.99 17.14 6.04
C HIS A 48 4.51 16.97 5.87
N ARG A 49 5.26 16.89 6.98
CA ARG A 49 6.72 16.71 6.94
C ARG A 49 7.13 15.35 6.40
N SER A 50 6.33 14.33 6.67
CA SER A 50 6.65 12.96 6.26
C SER A 50 6.73 12.76 4.75
N ARG A 51 6.12 13.64 3.95
CA ARG A 51 6.33 13.67 2.48
C ARG A 51 7.79 13.88 2.05
N ASN A 52 8.62 14.42 2.93
CA ASN A 52 10.05 14.60 2.68
C ASN A 52 10.88 13.38 3.08
N PHE A 53 10.30 12.41 3.81
CA PHE A 53 11.02 11.25 4.26
C PHE A 53 11.37 10.34 3.08
N HIS A 54 12.51 9.65 3.23
CA HIS A 54 12.88 8.54 2.38
C HIS A 54 12.87 7.25 3.20
N PHE A 55 11.81 6.46 3.01
CA PHE A 55 11.66 5.12 3.56
C PHE A 55 12.58 4.16 2.79
N LYS A 56 13.70 3.82 3.44
CA LYS A 56 14.66 2.88 2.88
C LYS A 56 14.11 1.46 2.84
N LYS A 57 14.76 0.61 2.07
CA LYS A 57 14.36 -0.79 1.85
C LYS A 57 14.26 -1.59 3.15
N GLU A 58 15.13 -1.34 4.13
CA GLU A 58 15.14 -2.07 5.41
C GLU A 58 13.84 -1.86 6.19
N PHE A 59 13.25 -0.66 6.11
CA PHE A 59 11.97 -0.37 6.72
C PHE A 59 10.84 -1.18 6.07
N VAL A 60 10.81 -1.22 4.73
CA VAL A 60 9.80 -1.97 3.97
C VAL A 60 9.91 -3.47 4.25
N GLN A 61 11.13 -4.00 4.33
CA GLN A 61 11.36 -5.40 4.68
C GLN A 61 10.87 -5.72 6.09
N SER A 62 11.17 -4.87 7.07
CA SER A 62 10.69 -5.05 8.44
C SER A 62 9.15 -5.08 8.51
N ALA A 63 8.49 -4.18 7.76
CA ALA A 63 7.03 -4.18 7.63
C ALA A 63 6.49 -5.48 7.00
N SER A 64 7.18 -6.04 6.01
CA SER A 64 6.82 -7.31 5.38
C SER A 64 7.02 -8.52 6.31
N GLU A 65 8.13 -8.57 7.04
CA GLU A 65 8.43 -9.64 8.01
C GLU A 65 7.40 -9.71 9.13
N LYS A 66 6.85 -8.54 9.51
CA LYS A 66 5.75 -8.42 10.48
C LYS A 66 4.40 -8.85 9.93
N LYS A 67 4.31 -9.22 8.65
CA LYS A 67 3.07 -9.64 7.97
C LYS A 67 1.96 -8.59 8.13
N LEU A 68 2.32 -7.32 8.01
CA LEU A 68 1.32 -6.25 8.02
C LEU A 68 0.33 -6.47 6.86
N LYS A 69 -0.96 -6.29 7.16
CA LYS A 69 -2.08 -6.28 6.22
C LYS A 69 -2.34 -4.88 5.68
N GLY A 70 -1.92 -3.84 6.39
CA GLY A 70 -2.04 -2.45 5.95
C GLY A 70 -0.71 -1.73 6.10
N LEU A 71 -0.26 -1.06 5.04
CA LEU A 71 0.98 -0.29 5.08
C LEU A 71 0.81 1.03 4.33
N GLY A 72 0.92 2.13 5.06
CA GLY A 72 0.80 3.45 4.50
C GLY A 72 1.71 4.48 5.11
N PHE A 73 2.41 5.22 4.25
CA PHE A 73 3.19 6.38 4.65
C PHE A 73 3.35 7.35 3.47
N PRO A 74 3.28 8.67 3.72
CA PRO A 74 3.59 9.67 2.72
C PRO A 74 5.11 9.80 2.58
N GLY A 75 5.59 10.17 1.39
CA GLY A 75 7.04 10.35 1.11
C GLY A 75 7.63 9.37 0.11
N LYS A 76 8.94 9.47 -0.11
CA LYS A 76 9.68 8.61 -1.03
C LYS A 76 9.92 7.26 -0.39
N CYS A 77 9.77 6.17 -1.13
CA CYS A 77 10.10 4.85 -0.62
C CYS A 77 10.79 3.94 -1.62
N ASP A 78 11.62 3.04 -1.11
CA ASP A 78 12.28 1.98 -1.87
C ASP A 78 11.38 0.74 -2.01
N PHE A 79 10.06 0.92 -1.96
CA PHE A 79 9.08 -0.13 -2.21
C PHE A 79 9.05 -0.47 -3.70
N PHE A 80 9.22 -1.74 -4.06
CA PHE A 80 9.33 -2.19 -5.45
C PHE A 80 8.49 -3.45 -5.75
N ASP A 81 8.66 -3.99 -6.95
CA ASP A 81 7.91 -5.10 -7.51
C ASP A 81 7.80 -6.33 -6.58
N ASP A 82 8.91 -6.79 -5.99
CA ASP A 82 8.87 -7.97 -5.12
C ASP A 82 8.11 -7.70 -3.82
N ASP A 83 8.16 -6.48 -3.28
CA ASP A 83 7.40 -6.09 -2.08
C ASP A 83 5.89 -6.16 -2.33
N LEU A 84 5.46 -5.73 -3.51
CA LEU A 84 4.06 -5.82 -3.94
C LEU A 84 3.62 -7.29 -4.03
N SER A 85 4.52 -8.17 -4.45
CA SER A 85 4.22 -9.60 -4.63
C SER A 85 4.28 -10.41 -3.33
N ALA A 86 5.17 -10.05 -2.41
CA ALA A 86 5.49 -10.84 -1.22
C ALA A 86 4.46 -10.70 -0.08
N THR A 87 3.50 -9.81 -0.22
CA THR A 87 2.68 -9.34 0.90
C THR A 87 1.20 -9.60 0.67
N GLU A 88 0.48 -9.84 1.78
CA GLU A 88 -0.98 -9.99 1.80
C GLU A 88 -1.64 -8.64 2.14
N TYR A 89 -1.10 -7.54 1.61
CA TYR A 89 -1.64 -6.23 1.94
C TYR A 89 -3.06 -6.08 1.41
N VAL A 90 -3.97 -5.77 2.32
CA VAL A 90 -5.37 -5.42 2.04
C VAL A 90 -5.48 -3.93 1.65
N PHE A 91 -4.57 -3.08 2.14
CA PHE A 91 -4.58 -1.64 1.92
C PHE A 91 -3.17 -1.03 1.85
N VAL A 92 -2.83 -0.37 0.73
CA VAL A 92 -1.46 0.14 0.45
C VAL A 92 -1.48 1.54 -0.16
N PRO A 93 -1.45 2.63 0.65
CA PRO A 93 -1.22 3.99 0.22
C PRO A 93 0.29 4.32 0.29
N LEU A 94 0.95 4.24 -0.86
CA LEU A 94 2.36 4.56 -1.00
C LEU A 94 2.53 5.76 -1.91
N GLU A 95 3.32 6.72 -1.46
CA GLU A 95 3.79 7.79 -2.31
C GLU A 95 5.17 7.43 -2.89
N ARG A 96 5.46 7.97 -4.08
CA ARG A 96 6.76 7.94 -4.76
C ARG A 96 7.49 6.59 -4.62
N CYS A 97 6.83 5.50 -4.99
CA CYS A 97 7.40 4.14 -5.00
C CYS A 97 8.01 3.76 -6.35
N HIS A 98 8.76 2.66 -6.38
CA HIS A 98 9.53 2.17 -7.53
C HIS A 98 8.85 1.00 -8.29
N ILE A 99 7.53 0.86 -8.15
CA ILE A 99 6.78 -0.22 -8.80
C ILE A 99 6.77 -0.04 -10.32
N SER A 100 7.08 -1.10 -11.06
CA SER A 100 7.06 -1.13 -12.52
C SER A 100 5.66 -1.34 -13.10
N GLU A 101 5.46 -0.95 -14.36
CA GLU A 101 4.22 -1.24 -15.09
C GLU A 101 3.95 -2.75 -15.18
N CYS A 102 5.00 -3.56 -15.35
CA CYS A 102 4.89 -5.02 -15.40
C CYS A 102 4.39 -5.61 -14.08
N ALA A 103 4.90 -5.13 -12.94
CA ALA A 103 4.44 -5.57 -11.64
C ALA A 103 3.01 -5.13 -11.35
N LEU A 104 2.63 -3.89 -11.70
CA LEU A 104 1.25 -3.44 -11.61
C LEU A 104 0.31 -4.28 -12.48
N ARG A 105 0.73 -4.65 -13.70
CA ARG A 105 -0.05 -5.51 -14.58
C ARG A 105 -0.31 -6.87 -13.94
N ARG A 106 0.74 -7.56 -13.52
CA ARG A 106 0.63 -8.87 -12.85
C ARG A 106 -0.24 -8.79 -11.61
N PHE A 107 -0.07 -7.72 -10.84
CA PHE A 107 -0.87 -7.47 -9.66
C PHE A 107 -2.36 -7.29 -10.00
N LEU A 108 -2.69 -6.53 -11.05
CA LEU A 108 -4.07 -6.39 -11.54
C LEU A 108 -4.64 -7.72 -12.05
N GLU A 109 -3.83 -8.53 -12.76
CA GLU A 109 -4.20 -9.88 -13.21
C GLU A 109 -4.52 -10.79 -12.02
N ASP A 110 -3.67 -10.79 -10.99
CA ASP A 110 -3.91 -11.54 -9.75
C ASP A 110 -5.19 -11.08 -9.03
N LEU A 111 -5.49 -9.77 -9.05
CA LEU A 111 -6.78 -9.26 -8.56
C LEU A 111 -7.97 -9.75 -9.38
N PHE A 112 -7.85 -9.82 -10.70
CA PHE A 112 -8.93 -10.32 -11.57
C PHE A 112 -9.23 -11.79 -11.34
N GLU A 113 -8.19 -12.57 -11.10
CA GLU A 113 -8.32 -13.99 -10.80
C GLU A 113 -8.73 -14.26 -9.34
N CYS A 114 -9.07 -13.22 -8.57
CA CYS A 114 -9.41 -13.31 -7.15
C CYS A 114 -8.32 -14.02 -6.31
N ARG A 115 -7.06 -13.95 -6.76
CA ARG A 115 -5.91 -14.58 -6.07
C ARG A 115 -5.40 -13.74 -4.90
N ARG A 116 -5.83 -12.49 -4.80
CA ARG A 116 -5.41 -11.51 -3.79
C ARG A 116 -6.62 -10.93 -3.09
N ASP A 117 -6.55 -10.82 -1.76
CA ASP A 117 -7.63 -10.27 -0.95
C ASP A 117 -7.44 -8.79 -0.62
N ILE A 118 -7.68 -7.92 -1.61
CA ILE A 118 -7.30 -6.50 -1.51
C ILE A 118 -8.52 -5.59 -1.59
N VAL A 119 -8.59 -4.64 -0.67
CA VAL A 119 -9.66 -3.64 -0.60
C VAL A 119 -9.27 -2.40 -1.40
N ASN A 120 -8.02 -1.94 -1.27
CA ASN A 120 -7.61 -0.69 -1.91
C ASN A 120 -6.10 -0.54 -2.09
N ILE A 121 -5.68 0.01 -3.22
CA ILE A 121 -4.31 0.42 -3.46
C ILE A 121 -4.29 1.84 -3.99
N TYR A 122 -3.45 2.66 -3.36
CA TYR A 122 -3.19 4.02 -3.76
C TYR A 122 -1.68 4.16 -3.94
N VAL A 123 -1.21 4.26 -5.17
CA VAL A 123 0.22 4.39 -5.44
C VAL A 123 0.50 5.65 -6.23
N THR A 124 1.52 6.38 -5.79
CA THR A 124 2.15 7.42 -6.60
C THR A 124 3.48 6.87 -7.07
N LEU A 125 3.66 6.73 -8.38
CA LEU A 125 4.86 6.14 -8.96
C LEU A 125 5.93 7.21 -9.18
N GLN A 126 7.19 6.87 -8.95
CA GLN A 126 8.30 7.77 -9.30
C GLN A 126 8.48 7.89 -10.81
N LYS A 127 8.16 6.84 -11.57
CA LYS A 127 8.23 6.83 -13.03
C LYS A 127 6.81 6.94 -13.58
N LYS A 128 6.64 7.80 -14.59
CA LYS A 128 5.40 7.88 -15.35
C LYS A 128 5.16 6.55 -16.06
N ILE A 129 3.95 6.04 -15.99
CA ILE A 129 3.48 4.87 -16.74
C ILE A 129 2.39 5.28 -17.71
N ASP A 130 2.20 4.48 -18.76
CA ASP A 130 1.06 4.59 -19.65
C ASP A 130 -0.08 3.74 -19.08
N VAL A 131 -1.01 4.38 -18.36
CA VAL A 131 -2.11 3.68 -17.69
C VAL A 131 -3.11 3.12 -18.70
N ASP A 132 -3.34 3.81 -19.82
CA ASP A 132 -4.19 3.27 -20.87
C ASP A 132 -3.57 1.99 -21.44
N ARG A 133 -2.27 1.96 -21.73
CA ARG A 133 -1.57 0.72 -22.14
C ARG A 133 -1.63 -0.38 -21.07
N LEU A 134 -1.42 -0.02 -19.80
CA LEU A 134 -1.51 -0.96 -18.67
C LEU A 134 -2.88 -1.66 -18.64
N LEU A 135 -3.95 -0.91 -18.89
CA LEU A 135 -5.33 -1.37 -18.70
C LEU A 135 -5.96 -1.98 -19.97
N ASN A 136 -5.64 -1.50 -21.18
CA ASN A 136 -6.37 -1.81 -22.42
C ASN A 136 -6.41 -3.30 -22.84
N ASN A 137 -5.55 -4.15 -22.27
CA ASN A 137 -5.50 -5.58 -22.56
C ASN A 137 -6.07 -6.45 -21.44
N LEU A 138 -6.66 -5.84 -20.40
CA LEU A 138 -7.22 -6.57 -19.28
C LEU A 138 -8.65 -7.02 -19.60
N PRO A 139 -9.05 -8.24 -19.24
CA PRO A 139 -10.37 -8.75 -19.55
C PRO A 139 -11.46 -7.95 -18.82
N SER A 140 -12.59 -7.70 -19.48
CA SER A 140 -13.77 -7.07 -18.88
C SER A 140 -13.55 -5.65 -18.32
N ILE A 141 -12.56 -4.93 -18.87
CA ILE A 141 -12.30 -3.54 -18.52
C ILE A 141 -13.05 -2.59 -19.45
N GLU A 142 -13.57 -1.50 -18.89
CA GLU A 142 -14.29 -0.48 -19.62
C GLU A 142 -13.78 0.90 -19.20
N LYS A 143 -13.45 1.74 -20.18
CA LYS A 143 -13.13 3.14 -19.94
C LYS A 143 -14.43 3.92 -19.72
N THR A 144 -14.65 4.43 -18.52
CA THR A 144 -15.88 5.18 -18.17
C THR A 144 -15.71 6.69 -18.26
N SER A 145 -14.48 7.19 -18.21
CA SER A 145 -14.13 8.57 -18.53
C SER A 145 -12.69 8.67 -19.02
N GLU A 146 -12.21 9.88 -19.34
CA GLU A 146 -10.83 10.10 -19.82
C GLU A 146 -9.76 9.46 -18.90
N ARG A 147 -10.00 9.45 -17.58
CA ARG A 147 -9.05 9.04 -16.54
C ARG A 147 -9.57 7.97 -15.60
N GLU A 148 -10.68 7.34 -15.97
CA GLU A 148 -11.34 6.34 -15.15
C GLU A 148 -11.64 5.09 -15.96
N TRP A 149 -11.30 3.95 -15.37
CA TRP A 149 -11.66 2.65 -15.91
C TRP A 149 -12.29 1.80 -14.83
N ASN A 150 -13.35 1.09 -15.21
CA ASN A 150 -14.00 0.12 -14.36
C ASN A 150 -13.74 -1.29 -14.89
N LEU A 151 -13.37 -2.18 -13.98
CA LEU A 151 -13.44 -3.61 -14.24
C LEU A 151 -14.84 -4.09 -13.90
N ARG A 152 -15.42 -4.91 -14.78
CA ARG A 152 -16.67 -5.62 -14.53
C ARG A 152 -16.43 -7.12 -14.29
N ASN A 153 -17.24 -7.73 -13.44
CA ASN A 153 -17.28 -9.19 -13.34
C ASN A 153 -18.00 -9.83 -14.54
N ILE A 154 -18.06 -11.17 -14.55
CA ILE A 154 -18.80 -11.95 -15.56
C ILE A 154 -20.29 -11.59 -15.67
N ARG A 155 -20.87 -10.92 -14.66
CA ARG A 155 -22.26 -10.44 -14.66
C ARG A 155 -22.37 -8.98 -15.13
N GLY A 156 -21.28 -8.39 -15.62
CA GLY A 156 -21.21 -7.00 -16.07
C GLY A 156 -21.25 -5.97 -14.93
N SER A 157 -21.17 -6.36 -13.65
CA SER A 157 -21.19 -5.42 -12.53
C SER A 157 -19.78 -4.93 -12.19
N PRO A 158 -19.57 -3.63 -11.89
CA PRO A 158 -18.27 -3.11 -11.49
C PRO A 158 -17.72 -3.79 -10.24
N VAL A 159 -16.45 -4.23 -10.30
CA VAL A 159 -15.72 -4.89 -9.20
C VAL A 159 -14.48 -4.11 -8.80
N LEU A 160 -13.80 -3.48 -9.76
CA LEU A 160 -12.70 -2.55 -9.48
C LEU A 160 -12.97 -1.23 -10.18
N SER A 161 -12.67 -0.13 -9.52
CA SER A 161 -12.57 1.18 -10.15
C SER A 161 -11.13 1.63 -10.08
N THR A 162 -10.60 2.07 -11.22
CA THR A 162 -9.27 2.63 -11.33
C THR A 162 -9.35 4.08 -11.76
N TYR A 163 -8.65 4.94 -11.03
CA TYR A 163 -8.56 6.37 -11.31
C TYR A 163 -7.09 6.73 -11.40
N TYR A 164 -6.73 7.55 -12.37
CA TYR A 164 -5.33 7.94 -12.49
C TYR A 164 -5.13 9.41 -12.89
N SER A 165 -3.95 9.90 -12.54
CA SER A 165 -3.37 11.12 -13.09
C SER A 165 -1.99 10.78 -13.66
N THR A 166 -1.22 11.79 -14.08
CA THR A 166 0.12 11.61 -14.69
C THR A 166 1.08 10.73 -13.88
N SER A 167 0.92 10.61 -12.57
CA SER A 167 1.81 9.81 -11.70
C SER A 167 1.10 9.11 -10.55
N HIS A 168 -0.22 9.25 -10.43
CA HIS A 168 -1.00 8.66 -9.34
C HIS A 168 -1.94 7.62 -9.94
N LEU A 169 -1.95 6.42 -9.37
CA LEU A 169 -2.86 5.34 -9.71
C LEU A 169 -3.57 4.88 -8.44
N THR A 170 -4.89 4.93 -8.50
CA THR A 170 -5.79 4.45 -7.46
C THR A 170 -6.54 3.24 -8.00
N ILE A 171 -6.55 2.14 -7.27
CA ILE A 171 -7.30 0.92 -7.58
C ILE A 171 -8.16 0.56 -6.37
N VAL A 172 -9.48 0.63 -6.55
CA VAL A 172 -10.46 0.38 -5.48
C VAL A 172 -11.26 -0.86 -5.77
N ASN A 173 -11.32 -1.81 -4.82
CA ASN A 173 -12.24 -2.93 -4.87
C ASN A 173 -13.65 -2.53 -4.38
N ILE A 174 -14.58 -2.49 -5.32
CA ILE A 174 -15.96 -2.05 -5.11
C ILE A 174 -16.78 -3.13 -4.42
N ASN A 175 -16.46 -4.42 -4.64
CA ASN A 175 -17.21 -5.53 -4.03
C ASN A 175 -17.13 -5.54 -2.50
N ARG A 176 -16.07 -4.95 -1.92
CA ARG A 176 -15.88 -4.88 -0.46
C ARG A 176 -16.43 -3.62 0.21
N ARG A 177 -16.97 -2.65 -0.54
CA ARG A 177 -17.63 -1.46 0.04
C ARG A 177 -19.07 -1.73 0.54
N ARG A 178 -19.60 -2.95 0.37
CA ARG A 178 -21.01 -3.31 0.64
C ARG A 178 -21.21 -4.31 1.79
N LYS A 179 -20.22 -4.51 2.67
CA LYS A 179 -20.40 -5.28 3.91
C LYS A 179 -20.47 -4.36 5.10
#